data_AF-A0A1U7J296-F1
#
_entry.id   AF-A0A1U7J296-F1
#
_cell.length_a   1.000
_cell.length_b   1.000
_cell.length_c   1.000
_cell.angle_alpha   90.00
_cell.angle_beta   90.00
_cell.angle_gamma   90.00
#
_symmetry.space_group_name_H-M   'P 1'
#
loop_
_entity.id
_entity.type
_entity.pdbx_description
1 polymer ?
#
loop_
_entity_poly.entity_id
_entity_poly.type
_entity_poly.pdbx_seq_one_letter_code
_entity_poly.pdbx_strand_id
1 'polypeptide(L)'
;MFDKLDDIVYAPIKLMTDWASEPLRAAEHKRDLEKQAASKNIEAQLRREEKELEVNLSIKKETEIKRILVEIEQCKKDREFARMTAVSEAIMKYQQELTKLNVNAINAIGHMQLDLRDKAQTLVYERTIKYKELQDSAFNEAAEDLKKIEERFSGNAMAQEILIKAVDQRLANIINTAHNFLLELNADIKLLNQNISILADKGQFFIEQHLDKFHVIDSTVKEARRIEGEQVSKNI
;
A
#
# COMPACT_ATOMS: atom_id res chain seq x y z
N MET A 1 -87.76 75.12 47.64
CA MET A 1 -87.13 74.88 48.97
C MET A 1 -87.55 73.49 49.47
N PHE A 2 -87.32 72.46 48.65
CA PHE A 2 -87.75 71.07 48.89
C PHE A 2 -86.59 70.06 48.76
N ASP A 3 -85.34 70.50 48.63
CA ASP A 3 -84.16 69.61 48.50
C ASP A 3 -83.66 69.04 49.83
N LYS A 4 -84.06 69.59 50.99
CA LYS A 4 -83.59 69.12 52.30
C LYS A 4 -84.52 68.12 52.99
N LEU A 5 -85.75 67.95 52.50
CA LEU A 5 -86.73 67.02 53.08
C LEU A 5 -86.71 65.65 52.37
N ASP A 6 -86.43 65.64 51.06
CA ASP A 6 -86.30 64.39 50.30
C ASP A 6 -85.05 63.60 50.72
N ASP A 7 -83.96 64.29 51.01
CA ASP A 7 -82.69 63.69 51.47
C ASP A 7 -82.79 63.06 52.87
N ILE A 8 -83.68 63.56 53.74
CA ILE A 8 -83.89 63.02 55.11
C ILE A 8 -84.74 61.74 55.10
N VAL A 9 -85.68 61.62 54.15
CA VAL A 9 -86.55 60.43 54.05
C VAL A 9 -85.90 59.36 53.16
N TYR A 10 -85.15 59.76 52.12
CA TYR A 10 -84.50 58.84 51.20
C TYR A 10 -83.20 58.25 51.75
N ALA A 11 -82.46 58.99 52.60
CA ALA A 11 -81.23 58.49 53.22
C ALA A 11 -81.39 57.21 54.05
N PRO A 12 -82.36 57.06 54.98
CA PRO A 12 -82.54 55.82 55.73
C PRO A 12 -83.05 54.67 54.86
N ILE A 13 -83.86 54.95 53.85
CA ILE A 13 -84.30 53.94 52.87
C ILE A 13 -83.10 53.45 52.08
N LYS A 14 -82.27 54.35 51.56
CA LYS A 14 -81.04 54.04 50.83
C LYS A 14 -80.02 53.29 51.69
N LEU A 15 -79.88 53.65 52.97
CA LEU A 15 -79.05 52.92 53.94
C LEU A 15 -79.55 51.50 54.17
N MET A 16 -80.87 51.28 54.22
CA MET A 16 -81.47 49.94 54.31
C MET A 16 -81.30 49.15 53.01
N THR A 17 -81.45 49.78 51.84
CA THR A 17 -81.18 49.10 50.55
C THR A 17 -79.69 48.80 50.37
N ASP A 18 -78.81 49.70 50.78
CA ASP A 18 -77.36 49.51 50.77
C ASP A 18 -76.97 48.41 51.77
N TRP A 19 -77.54 48.39 52.98
CA TRP A 19 -77.31 47.33 53.97
C TRP A 19 -77.85 45.96 53.54
N ALA A 20 -79.00 45.91 52.88
CA ALA A 20 -79.56 44.67 52.34
C ALA A 20 -78.84 44.18 51.08
N SER A 21 -78.25 45.07 50.29
CA SER A 21 -77.54 44.74 49.04
C SER A 21 -76.04 44.50 49.24
N GLU A 22 -75.43 45.01 50.31
CA GLU A 22 -74.03 44.78 50.68
C GLU A 22 -73.67 43.30 50.85
N PRO A 23 -74.46 42.42 51.52
CA PRO A 23 -74.14 40.99 51.58
C PRO A 23 -74.23 40.31 50.21
N LEU A 24 -75.12 40.77 49.32
CA LEU A 24 -75.23 40.26 47.96
C LEU A 24 -74.03 40.70 47.09
N ARG A 25 -73.63 41.97 47.18
CA ARG A 25 -72.43 42.49 46.48
C ARG A 25 -71.14 41.87 47.02
N ALA A 26 -71.05 41.61 48.32
CA ALA A 26 -69.93 40.90 48.93
C ALA A 26 -69.89 39.43 48.48
N ALA A 27 -71.03 38.76 48.35
CA ALA A 27 -71.11 37.41 47.80
C ALA A 27 -70.75 37.35 46.31
N GLU A 28 -71.16 38.34 45.51
CA GLU A 28 -70.75 38.47 44.10
C GLU A 28 -69.25 38.74 43.97
N HIS A 29 -68.71 39.68 44.75
CA HIS A 29 -67.26 39.93 44.81
C HIS A 29 -66.49 38.69 45.25
N LYS A 30 -66.98 37.93 46.22
CA LYS A 30 -66.36 36.66 46.64
C LYS A 30 -66.37 35.63 45.52
N ARG A 31 -67.49 35.48 44.81
CA ARG A 31 -67.61 34.58 43.65
C ARG A 31 -66.70 35.00 42.49
N ASP A 32 -66.54 36.30 42.27
CA ASP A 32 -65.67 36.83 41.23
C ASP A 32 -64.19 36.72 41.61
N LEU A 33 -63.84 36.89 42.89
CA LEU A 33 -62.52 36.59 43.42
C LEU A 33 -62.21 35.09 43.34
N GLU A 34 -63.16 34.22 43.63
CA GLU A 34 -63.03 32.76 43.49
C GLU A 34 -62.86 32.35 42.03
N LYS A 35 -63.63 32.94 41.10
CA LYS A 35 -63.46 32.73 39.65
C LYS A 35 -62.11 33.24 39.15
N GLN A 36 -61.66 34.40 39.62
CA GLN A 36 -60.34 34.95 39.28
C GLN A 36 -59.20 34.12 39.89
N ALA A 37 -59.37 33.59 41.10
CA ALA A 37 -58.40 32.70 41.72
C ALA A 37 -58.35 31.35 40.99
N ALA A 38 -59.52 30.80 40.62
CA ALA A 38 -59.62 29.58 39.82
C ALA A 38 -59.00 29.76 38.42
N SER A 39 -59.28 30.87 37.74
CA SER A 39 -58.67 31.15 36.43
C SER A 39 -57.16 31.36 36.51
N LYS A 40 -56.66 32.06 37.54
CA LYS A 40 -55.22 32.19 37.80
C LYS A 40 -54.55 30.87 38.14
N ASN A 41 -55.21 29.99 38.88
CA ASN A 41 -54.69 28.67 39.21
C ASN A 41 -54.60 27.77 37.96
N ILE A 42 -55.63 27.80 37.10
CA ILE A 42 -55.64 27.10 35.82
C ILE A 42 -54.54 27.65 34.90
N GLU A 43 -54.40 28.97 34.79
CA GLU A 43 -53.34 29.61 33.99
C GLU A 43 -51.94 29.27 34.53
N ALA A 44 -51.78 29.22 35.85
CA ALA A 44 -50.52 28.81 36.48
C ALA A 44 -50.21 27.31 36.25
N GLN A 45 -51.22 26.44 36.21
CA GLN A 45 -51.06 25.02 35.86
C GLN A 45 -50.68 24.86 34.39
N LEU A 46 -51.39 25.52 33.48
CA LEU A 46 -51.07 25.51 32.04
C LEU A 46 -49.64 26.00 31.79
N ARG A 47 -49.21 27.08 32.45
CA ARG A 47 -47.82 27.58 32.36
C ARG A 47 -46.78 26.60 32.91
N ARG A 48 -47.12 25.78 33.89
CA ARG A 48 -46.21 24.74 34.40
C ARG A 48 -46.12 23.59 33.41
N GLU A 49 -47.25 23.13 32.90
CA GLU A 49 -47.31 22.08 31.88
C GLU A 49 -46.59 22.49 30.59
N GLU A 50 -46.75 23.74 30.14
CA GLU A 50 -46.02 24.28 28.99
C GLU A 50 -44.50 24.24 29.19
N LYS A 51 -44.01 24.65 30.37
CA LYS A 51 -42.58 24.62 30.70
C LYS A 51 -42.05 23.20 30.84
N GLU A 52 -42.82 22.29 31.45
CA GLU A 52 -42.45 20.88 31.54
C GLU A 52 -42.42 20.23 30.15
N LEU A 53 -43.36 20.56 29.28
CA LEU A 53 -43.38 20.11 27.89
C LEU A 53 -42.17 20.66 27.12
N GLU A 54 -41.82 21.93 27.29
CA GLU A 54 -40.67 22.57 26.66
C GLU A 54 -39.35 21.91 27.09
N VAL A 55 -39.17 21.67 28.39
CA VAL A 55 -38.00 20.97 28.94
C VAL A 55 -37.95 19.52 28.45
N ASN A 56 -39.08 18.82 28.42
CA ASN A 56 -39.12 17.45 27.89
C ASN A 56 -38.79 17.40 26.39
N LEU A 57 -39.24 18.40 25.63
CA LEU A 57 -38.92 18.53 24.21
C LEU A 57 -37.44 18.85 23.98
N SER A 58 -36.84 19.72 24.79
CA SER A 58 -35.40 20.04 24.69
C SER A 58 -34.55 18.82 25.04
N ILE A 59 -34.87 18.11 26.13
CA ILE A 59 -34.19 16.87 26.51
C ILE A 59 -34.28 15.83 25.38
N LYS A 60 -35.48 15.60 24.82
CA LYS A 60 -35.66 14.67 23.69
C LYS A 60 -34.80 15.07 22.48
N LYS A 61 -34.79 16.35 22.10
CA LYS A 61 -33.97 16.86 21.01
C LYS A 61 -32.48 16.63 21.27
N GLU A 62 -32.00 16.96 22.46
CA GLU A 62 -30.59 16.74 22.84
C GLU A 62 -30.20 15.27 22.85
N THR A 63 -31.06 14.38 23.35
CA THR A 63 -30.81 12.93 23.34
C THR A 63 -30.75 12.37 21.93
N GLU A 64 -31.61 12.85 21.02
CA GLU A 64 -31.62 12.41 19.64
C GLU A 64 -30.39 12.93 18.88
N ILE A 65 -30.00 14.18 19.11
CA ILE A 65 -28.76 14.75 18.57
C ILE A 65 -27.54 13.93 19.03
N LYS A 66 -27.48 13.56 20.32
CA LYS A 66 -26.39 12.71 20.85
C LYS A 66 -26.39 11.33 20.20
N ARG A 67 -27.55 10.70 20.01
CA ARG A 67 -27.65 9.41 19.29
C ARG A 67 -27.15 9.53 17.85
N ILE A 68 -27.65 10.53 17.12
CA ILE A 68 -27.25 10.77 15.72
C ILE A 68 -25.74 11.03 15.62
N LEU A 69 -25.15 11.79 16.56
CA LEU A 69 -23.70 12.02 16.58
C LEU A 69 -22.90 10.72 16.77
N VAL A 70 -23.35 9.84 17.68
CA VAL A 70 -22.72 8.53 17.89
C VAL A 70 -22.85 7.65 16.64
N GLU A 71 -24.02 7.63 16.00
CA GLU A 71 -24.24 6.87 14.76
C GLU A 71 -23.38 7.40 13.60
N ILE A 72 -23.23 8.72 13.46
CA ILE A 72 -22.34 9.34 12.46
C ILE A 72 -20.89 8.94 12.73
N GLU A 73 -20.45 8.93 13.99
CA GLU A 73 -19.08 8.55 14.33
C GLU A 73 -18.82 7.08 14.05
N GLN A 74 -19.76 6.19 14.37
CA GLN A 74 -19.69 4.76 14.03
C GLN A 74 -19.63 4.57 12.51
N CYS A 75 -20.52 5.21 11.75
CA CYS A 75 -20.54 5.14 10.29
C CYS A 75 -19.22 5.64 9.65
N LYS A 76 -18.60 6.68 10.23
CA LYS A 76 -17.28 7.15 9.80
C LYS A 76 -16.20 6.11 10.05
N LYS A 77 -16.17 5.50 11.24
CA LYS A 77 -15.21 4.45 11.60
C LYS A 77 -15.37 3.22 10.69
N ASP A 78 -16.60 2.78 10.45
CA ASP A 78 -16.88 1.62 9.58
C ASP A 78 -16.42 1.88 8.14
N ARG A 79 -16.63 3.09 7.63
CA ARG A 79 -16.17 3.46 6.28
C ARG A 79 -14.64 3.54 6.20
N GLU A 80 -13.98 4.07 7.23
CA GLU A 80 -12.52 4.09 7.31
C GLU A 80 -11.96 2.67 7.39
N PHE A 81 -12.58 1.80 8.17
CA PHE A 81 -12.23 0.39 8.30
C PHE A 81 -12.38 -0.34 6.96
N ALA A 82 -13.53 -0.21 6.28
CA ALA A 82 -13.75 -0.83 4.98
C ALA A 82 -12.69 -0.40 3.94
N ARG A 83 -12.33 0.89 3.93
CA ARG A 83 -11.24 1.40 3.08
C ARG A 83 -9.91 0.75 3.45
N MET A 84 -9.62 0.64 4.74
CA MET A 84 -8.38 0.06 5.22
C MET A 84 -8.27 -1.44 4.92
N THR A 85 -9.36 -2.20 5.08
CA THR A 85 -9.42 -3.61 4.71
C THR A 85 -9.15 -3.80 3.21
N ALA A 86 -9.81 -3.03 2.35
CA ALA A 86 -9.61 -3.10 0.91
C ALA A 86 -8.17 -2.76 0.50
N VAL A 87 -7.56 -1.74 1.14
CA VAL A 87 -6.16 -1.40 0.92
C VAL A 87 -5.24 -2.52 1.42
N SER A 88 -5.49 -3.09 2.60
CA SER A 88 -4.71 -4.20 3.15
C SER A 88 -4.76 -5.44 2.25
N GLU A 89 -5.94 -5.79 1.73
CA GLU A 89 -6.10 -6.91 0.81
C GLU A 89 -5.35 -6.68 -0.52
N ALA A 90 -5.41 -5.45 -1.06
CA ALA A 90 -4.66 -5.09 -2.25
C ALA A 90 -3.14 -5.19 -2.02
N ILE A 91 -2.65 -4.71 -0.86
CA ILE A 91 -1.25 -4.82 -0.46
C ILE A 91 -0.83 -6.30 -0.34
N MET A 92 -1.65 -7.14 0.31
CA MET A 92 -1.36 -8.57 0.47
C MET A 92 -1.30 -9.30 -0.87
N LYS A 93 -2.22 -9.02 -1.79
CA LYS A 93 -2.20 -9.61 -3.14
C LYS A 93 -0.95 -9.17 -3.91
N TYR A 94 -0.65 -7.87 -3.86
CA TYR A 94 0.56 -7.33 -4.46
C TYR A 94 1.83 -7.98 -3.90
N GLN A 95 1.88 -8.21 -2.57
CA GLN A 95 2.97 -8.93 -1.91
C GLN A 95 3.14 -10.35 -2.46
N GLN A 96 2.04 -11.11 -2.54
CA GLN A 96 2.08 -12.49 -3.04
C GLN A 96 2.55 -12.57 -4.50
N GLU A 97 2.02 -11.69 -5.36
CA GLU A 97 2.41 -11.65 -6.77
C GLU A 97 3.89 -11.26 -6.93
N LEU A 98 4.37 -10.29 -6.16
CA LEU A 98 5.75 -9.88 -6.27
C LEU A 98 6.72 -10.93 -5.70
N THR A 99 6.41 -11.58 -4.58
CA THR A 99 7.24 -12.67 -4.06
C THR A 99 7.32 -13.81 -5.08
N LYS A 100 6.19 -14.16 -5.71
CA LYS A 100 6.17 -15.17 -6.78
C LYS A 100 7.03 -14.73 -7.97
N LEU A 101 6.94 -13.47 -8.39
CA LEU A 101 7.77 -12.92 -9.46
C LEU A 101 9.25 -12.98 -9.10
N ASN A 102 9.62 -12.61 -7.87
CA ASN A 102 10.99 -12.62 -7.39
C ASN A 102 11.57 -14.04 -7.36
N VAL A 103 10.83 -15.02 -6.81
CA VAL A 103 11.27 -16.43 -6.82
C VAL A 103 11.47 -16.94 -8.24
N ASN A 104 10.53 -16.61 -9.14
CA ASN A 104 10.65 -16.98 -10.55
C ASN A 104 11.86 -16.32 -11.22
N ALA A 105 12.12 -15.05 -10.92
CA ALA A 105 13.28 -14.32 -11.45
C ALA A 105 14.60 -14.90 -10.92
N ILE A 106 14.70 -15.21 -9.62
CA ILE A 106 15.87 -15.89 -9.02
C ILE A 106 16.13 -17.21 -9.72
N ASN A 107 15.10 -18.05 -9.84
CA ASN A 107 15.22 -19.36 -10.48
C ASN A 107 15.66 -19.20 -11.94
N ALA A 108 15.07 -18.26 -12.68
CA ALA A 108 15.44 -17.98 -14.06
C ALA A 108 16.89 -17.48 -14.20
N ILE A 109 17.35 -16.59 -13.31
CA ILE A 109 18.74 -16.10 -13.28
C ILE A 109 19.71 -17.23 -12.94
N GLY A 110 19.37 -18.06 -11.94
CA GLY A 110 20.18 -19.21 -11.55
C GLY A 110 20.31 -20.25 -12.68
N HIS A 111 19.19 -20.59 -13.33
CA HIS A 111 19.21 -21.46 -14.51
C HIS A 111 20.03 -20.85 -15.65
N MET A 112 19.85 -19.57 -15.95
CA MET A 112 20.63 -18.88 -16.97
C MET A 112 22.13 -18.88 -16.65
N GLN A 113 22.51 -18.66 -15.39
CA GLN A 113 23.91 -18.71 -14.96
C GLN A 113 24.52 -20.10 -15.16
N LEU A 114 23.79 -21.17 -14.80
CA LEU A 114 24.25 -22.54 -15.01
C LEU A 114 24.37 -22.86 -16.51
N ASP A 115 23.34 -22.54 -17.30
CA ASP A 115 23.31 -22.76 -18.75
C ASP A 115 24.44 -22.02 -19.46
N LEU A 116 24.70 -20.76 -19.10
CA LEU A 116 25.78 -19.97 -19.68
C LEU A 116 27.14 -20.56 -19.33
N ARG A 117 27.31 -21.07 -18.11
CA ARG A 117 28.55 -21.72 -17.67
C ARG A 117 28.78 -23.04 -18.40
N ASP A 118 27.74 -23.83 -18.60
CA ASP A 118 27.79 -25.08 -19.34
C ASP A 118 28.10 -24.84 -20.83
N LYS A 119 27.44 -23.85 -21.46
CA LYS A 119 27.73 -23.43 -22.84
C LYS A 119 29.16 -22.92 -23.00
N ALA A 120 29.66 -22.16 -22.03
CA ALA A 120 31.05 -21.69 -22.00
C ALA A 120 32.04 -22.85 -21.93
N GLN A 121 31.80 -23.85 -21.06
CA GLN A 121 32.64 -25.04 -20.97
C GLN A 121 32.61 -25.88 -22.25
N THR A 122 31.41 -26.09 -22.79
CA THR A 122 31.22 -26.80 -24.06
C THR A 122 31.95 -26.09 -25.20
N LEU A 123 31.86 -24.75 -25.27
CA LEU A 123 32.57 -23.97 -26.27
C LEU A 123 34.09 -24.13 -26.16
N VAL A 124 34.65 -24.09 -24.95
CA VAL A 124 36.08 -24.32 -24.72
C VAL A 124 36.48 -25.71 -25.21
N TYR A 125 35.71 -26.73 -24.85
CA TYR A 125 35.98 -28.11 -25.25
C TYR A 125 35.92 -28.29 -26.77
N GLU A 126 34.83 -27.88 -27.41
CA GLU A 126 34.65 -27.99 -28.86
C GLU A 126 35.73 -27.24 -29.64
N ARG A 127 36.09 -26.04 -29.21
CA ARG A 127 37.14 -25.25 -29.86
C ARG A 127 38.50 -25.93 -29.68
N THR A 128 38.81 -26.42 -28.48
CA THR A 128 40.06 -27.15 -28.23
C THR A 128 40.22 -28.37 -29.14
N ILE A 129 39.14 -29.14 -29.34
CA ILE A 129 39.13 -30.27 -30.29
C ILE A 129 39.38 -29.79 -31.72
N LYS A 130 38.62 -28.80 -32.19
CA LYS A 130 38.78 -28.27 -33.56
C LYS A 130 40.19 -27.73 -33.82
N TYR A 131 40.84 -27.14 -32.81
CA TYR A 131 42.22 -26.69 -32.94
C TYR A 131 43.21 -27.84 -33.01
N LYS A 132 43.00 -28.89 -32.23
CA LYS A 132 43.81 -30.10 -32.33
C LYS A 132 43.66 -30.73 -33.72
N GLU A 133 42.44 -30.85 -34.23
CA GLU A 133 42.18 -31.35 -35.58
C GLU A 133 42.86 -30.49 -36.66
N LEU A 134 42.82 -29.16 -36.51
CA LEU A 134 43.51 -28.25 -37.43
C LEU A 134 45.04 -28.44 -37.38
N GLN A 135 45.61 -28.60 -36.19
CA GLN A 135 47.04 -28.87 -36.03
C GLN A 135 47.43 -30.22 -36.63
N ASP A 136 46.64 -31.27 -36.39
CA ASP A 136 46.87 -32.61 -36.96
C ASP A 136 46.79 -32.58 -38.49
N SER A 137 45.81 -31.85 -39.04
CA SER A 137 45.69 -31.63 -40.49
C SER A 137 46.88 -30.87 -41.05
N ALA A 138 47.31 -29.77 -40.41
CA ALA A 138 48.46 -28.99 -40.84
C ALA A 138 49.76 -29.80 -40.76
N PHE A 139 49.88 -30.69 -39.77
CA PHE A 139 51.02 -31.58 -39.63
C PHE A 139 51.06 -32.62 -40.75
N ASN A 140 49.92 -33.22 -41.09
CA ASN A 140 49.81 -34.17 -42.20
C ASN A 140 50.12 -33.51 -43.54
N GLU A 141 49.61 -32.30 -43.78
CA GLU A 141 49.88 -31.52 -44.99
C GLU A 141 51.35 -31.14 -45.09
N ALA A 142 51.97 -30.70 -43.98
CA ALA A 142 53.40 -30.43 -43.92
C ALA A 142 54.23 -31.69 -44.19
N ALA A 143 53.85 -32.84 -43.64
CA ALA A 143 54.53 -34.11 -43.88
C ALA A 143 54.45 -34.55 -45.35
N GLU A 144 53.30 -34.35 -46.01
CA GLU A 144 53.18 -34.58 -47.45
C GLU A 144 54.03 -33.61 -48.26
N ASP A 145 54.03 -32.32 -47.92
CA ASP A 145 54.81 -31.32 -48.63
C ASP A 145 56.30 -31.61 -48.52
N LEU A 146 56.79 -32.00 -47.34
CA LEU A 146 58.18 -32.42 -47.14
C LEU A 146 58.54 -33.62 -48.01
N LYS A 147 57.67 -34.65 -48.11
CA LYS A 147 57.88 -35.77 -49.05
C LYS A 147 57.93 -35.32 -50.51
N LYS A 148 57.01 -34.45 -50.95
CA LYS A 148 56.99 -33.92 -52.33
C LYS A 148 58.25 -33.10 -52.63
N ILE A 149 58.75 -32.34 -51.66
CA ILE A 149 60.00 -31.58 -51.78
C ILE A 149 61.19 -32.53 -51.93
N GLU A 150 61.24 -33.60 -51.13
CA GLU A 150 62.30 -34.61 -51.19
C GLU A 150 62.33 -35.32 -52.55
N GLU A 151 61.17 -35.72 -53.08
CA GLU A 151 61.04 -36.40 -54.37
C GLU A 151 61.39 -35.50 -55.57
N ARG A 152 60.89 -34.25 -55.59
CA ARG A 152 61.01 -33.35 -56.76
C ARG A 152 62.31 -32.56 -56.83
N PHE A 153 62.96 -32.32 -55.68
CA PHE A 153 64.15 -31.47 -55.59
C PHE A 153 65.39 -32.22 -55.06
N SER A 154 65.40 -33.55 -55.15
CA SER A 154 66.51 -34.43 -54.72
C SER A 154 67.89 -34.05 -55.27
N GLY A 155 67.97 -33.37 -56.42
CA GLY A 155 69.21 -32.89 -57.02
C GLY A 155 69.62 -31.45 -56.66
N ASN A 156 68.81 -30.71 -55.90
CA ASN A 156 69.08 -29.30 -55.55
C ASN A 156 68.92 -29.07 -54.05
N ALA A 157 70.03 -29.25 -53.31
CA ALA A 157 70.08 -29.09 -51.86
C ALA A 157 69.65 -27.70 -51.38
N MET A 158 69.96 -26.64 -52.14
CA MET A 158 69.60 -25.27 -51.76
C MET A 158 68.09 -25.02 -51.87
N ALA A 159 67.45 -25.54 -52.93
CA ALA A 159 66.00 -25.46 -53.08
C ALA A 159 65.26 -26.28 -52.01
N GLN A 160 65.78 -27.47 -51.67
CA GLN A 160 65.27 -28.29 -50.57
C GLN A 160 65.29 -27.53 -49.25
N GLU A 161 66.42 -26.94 -48.87
CA GLU A 161 66.57 -26.23 -47.60
C GLU A 161 65.60 -25.05 -47.48
N ILE A 162 65.44 -24.26 -48.56
CA ILE A 162 64.53 -23.10 -48.58
C ILE A 162 63.08 -23.56 -48.42
N LEU A 163 62.66 -24.60 -49.13
CA LEU A 163 61.28 -25.10 -49.08
C LEU A 163 60.96 -25.77 -47.75
N ILE A 164 61.88 -26.55 -47.17
CA ILE A 164 61.73 -27.15 -45.84
C ILE A 164 61.54 -26.05 -44.79
N LYS A 165 62.40 -25.01 -44.79
CA LYS A 165 62.24 -23.86 -43.88
C LYS A 165 60.90 -23.15 -44.05
N ALA A 166 60.41 -23.03 -45.28
CA ALA A 166 59.11 -22.42 -45.54
C ALA A 166 57.95 -23.26 -44.95
N VAL A 167 58.01 -24.58 -45.08
CA VAL A 167 57.02 -25.51 -44.49
C VAL A 167 57.08 -25.46 -42.96
N ASP A 168 58.28 -25.52 -42.38
CA ASP A 168 58.48 -25.40 -40.93
C ASP A 168 57.92 -24.08 -40.39
N GLN A 169 58.18 -22.97 -41.07
CA GLN A 169 57.69 -21.66 -40.66
C GLN A 169 56.17 -21.54 -40.79
N ARG A 170 55.57 -22.15 -41.82
CA ARG A 170 54.12 -22.25 -41.97
C ARG A 170 53.51 -23.05 -40.81
N LEU A 171 54.06 -24.21 -40.47
CA LEU A 171 53.59 -25.04 -39.37
C LEU A 171 53.73 -24.32 -38.03
N ALA A 172 54.87 -23.68 -37.78
CA ALA A 172 55.11 -22.87 -36.58
C ALA A 172 54.09 -21.73 -36.45
N ASN A 173 53.76 -21.04 -37.54
CA ASN A 173 52.74 -19.99 -37.53
C ASN A 173 51.35 -20.55 -37.16
N ILE A 174 50.94 -21.69 -37.73
CA ILE A 174 49.65 -22.31 -37.41
C ILE A 174 49.57 -22.71 -35.93
N ILE A 175 50.64 -23.31 -35.40
CA ILE A 175 50.72 -23.69 -33.98
C ILE A 175 50.65 -22.45 -33.08
N ASN A 176 51.42 -21.40 -33.39
CA ASN A 176 51.43 -20.16 -32.62
C ASN A 176 50.09 -19.45 -32.64
N THR A 177 49.42 -19.37 -33.81
CA THR A 177 48.08 -18.78 -33.91
C THR A 177 47.05 -19.58 -33.12
N ALA A 178 47.09 -20.92 -33.18
CA ALA A 178 46.21 -21.78 -32.38
C ALA A 178 46.45 -21.60 -30.87
N HIS A 179 47.71 -21.50 -30.45
CA HIS A 179 48.07 -21.26 -29.05
C HIS A 179 47.56 -19.91 -28.55
N ASN A 180 47.79 -18.83 -29.30
CA ASN A 180 47.34 -17.48 -28.94
C ASN A 180 45.80 -17.43 -28.85
N PHE A 181 45.10 -18.06 -29.77
CA PHE A 181 43.64 -18.12 -29.71
C PHE A 181 43.12 -18.84 -28.45
N LEU A 182 43.76 -19.95 -28.03
CA LEU A 182 43.36 -20.64 -26.79
C LEU A 182 43.59 -19.77 -25.54
N LEU A 183 44.64 -18.94 -25.53
CA LEU A 183 44.89 -17.97 -24.47
C LEU A 183 43.81 -16.87 -24.44
N GLU A 184 43.47 -16.31 -25.60
CA GLU A 184 42.39 -15.32 -25.74
C GLU A 184 41.04 -15.91 -25.32
N LEU A 185 40.72 -17.13 -25.78
CA LEU A 185 39.49 -17.84 -25.40
C LEU A 185 39.40 -18.04 -23.88
N ASN A 186 40.50 -18.39 -23.21
CA ASN A 186 40.51 -18.54 -21.76
C ASN A 186 40.25 -17.21 -21.06
N ALA A 187 40.85 -16.13 -21.54
CA ALA A 187 40.64 -14.78 -21.01
C ALA A 187 39.17 -14.32 -21.19
N ASP A 188 38.59 -14.56 -22.36
CA ASP A 188 37.19 -14.23 -22.66
C ASP A 188 36.23 -15.02 -21.78
N ILE A 189 36.49 -16.30 -21.55
CA ILE A 189 35.68 -17.15 -20.66
C ILE A 189 35.79 -16.68 -19.21
N LYS A 190 36.96 -16.22 -18.77
CA LYS A 190 37.13 -15.63 -17.45
C LYS A 190 36.31 -14.35 -17.31
N LEU A 191 36.32 -13.48 -18.33
CA LEU A 191 35.52 -12.27 -18.37
C LEU A 191 34.01 -12.57 -18.39
N LEU A 192 33.60 -13.58 -19.16
CA LEU A 192 32.21 -14.05 -19.22
C LEU A 192 31.74 -14.57 -17.85
N ASN A 193 32.55 -15.35 -17.15
CA ASN A 193 32.25 -15.81 -15.78
C ASN A 193 32.14 -14.66 -14.77
N GLN A 194 32.97 -13.62 -14.91
CA GLN A 194 32.87 -12.40 -14.10
C GLN A 194 31.56 -11.66 -14.37
N ASN A 195 31.19 -11.48 -15.64
CA ASN A 195 29.94 -10.83 -16.02
C ASN A 195 28.71 -11.59 -15.52
N ILE A 196 28.74 -12.93 -15.60
CA ILE A 196 27.66 -13.78 -15.05
C ILE A 196 27.53 -13.59 -13.54
N SER A 197 28.66 -13.54 -12.81
CA SER A 197 28.65 -13.28 -11.36
C SER A 197 28.08 -11.89 -11.04
N ILE A 198 28.50 -10.86 -11.77
CA ILE A 198 27.98 -9.48 -11.59
C ILE A 198 26.47 -9.42 -11.88
N LEU A 199 25.99 -10.13 -12.89
CA LEU A 199 24.57 -10.20 -13.21
C LEU A 199 23.78 -10.86 -12.07
N ALA A 200 24.29 -11.95 -11.51
CA ALA A 200 23.71 -12.61 -10.35
C ALA A 200 23.68 -11.69 -9.12
N ASP A 201 24.80 -11.02 -8.81
CA ASP A 201 24.90 -10.07 -7.69
C ASP A 201 23.93 -8.89 -7.85
N LYS A 202 23.82 -8.32 -9.05
CA LYS A 202 22.86 -7.25 -9.35
C LYS A 202 21.41 -7.74 -9.26
N GLY A 203 21.14 -8.96 -9.71
CA GLY A 203 19.84 -9.60 -9.57
C GLY A 203 19.47 -9.76 -8.09
N GLN A 204 20.39 -10.27 -7.28
CA GLN A 204 20.23 -10.41 -5.84
C GLN A 204 20.03 -9.05 -5.16
N PHE A 205 20.86 -8.06 -5.47
CA PHE A 205 20.71 -6.71 -4.95
C PHE A 205 19.36 -6.08 -5.30
N PHE A 206 18.87 -6.27 -6.53
CA PHE A 206 17.54 -5.81 -6.94
C PHE A 206 16.44 -6.43 -6.06
N ILE A 207 16.58 -7.73 -5.75
CA ILE A 207 15.65 -8.43 -4.87
C ILE A 207 15.75 -7.93 -3.43
N GLU A 208 16.95 -7.81 -2.87
CA GLU A 208 17.21 -7.29 -1.52
C GLU A 208 16.67 -5.87 -1.35
N GLN A 209 16.99 -4.97 -2.28
CA GLN A 209 16.50 -3.59 -2.25
C GLN A 209 14.97 -3.53 -2.34
N HIS A 210 14.35 -4.43 -3.11
CA HIS A 210 12.90 -4.51 -3.16
C HIS A 210 12.33 -5.10 -1.87
N LEU A 211 12.94 -6.13 -1.28
CA LEU A 211 12.58 -6.71 0.03
C LEU A 211 12.70 -5.71 1.19
N ASP A 212 13.68 -4.82 1.17
CA ASP A 212 13.81 -3.76 2.18
C ASP A 212 12.66 -2.75 2.09
N LYS A 213 12.21 -2.42 0.88
CA LYS A 213 10.99 -1.60 0.70
C LYS A 213 9.74 -2.30 1.25
N PHE A 214 9.70 -3.64 1.32
CA PHE A 214 8.59 -4.36 1.95
C PHE A 214 8.52 -4.18 3.46
N HIS A 215 9.65 -4.16 4.17
CA HIS A 215 9.66 -4.01 5.64
C HIS A 215 9.07 -2.67 6.09
N VAL A 216 9.20 -1.61 5.28
CA VAL A 216 8.64 -0.29 5.57
C VAL A 216 7.11 -0.27 5.42
N ILE A 217 6.57 -1.06 4.48
CA ILE A 217 5.11 -1.16 4.28
C ILE A 217 4.49 -2.06 5.36
N ASP A 218 5.16 -3.15 5.75
CA ASP A 218 4.65 -4.04 6.80
C ASP A 218 4.69 -3.38 8.19
N SER A 219 5.70 -2.55 8.48
CA SER A 219 5.76 -1.77 9.72
C SER A 219 4.66 -0.71 9.78
N THR A 220 4.38 0.00 8.69
CA THR A 220 3.28 0.98 8.63
C THR A 220 1.90 0.34 8.77
N VAL A 221 1.69 -0.85 8.20
CA VAL A 221 0.44 -1.63 8.39
C VAL A 221 0.31 -2.17 9.81
N LYS A 222 1.40 -2.65 10.43
CA LYS A 222 1.39 -3.09 11.85
C LYS A 222 1.18 -1.94 12.82
N GLU A 223 1.74 -0.76 12.55
CA GLU A 223 1.52 0.45 13.34
C GLU A 223 0.04 0.86 13.28
N ALA A 224 -0.59 0.79 12.11
CA ALA A 224 -2.02 1.04 11.94
C ALA A 224 -2.88 0.05 12.76
N ARG A 225 -2.54 -1.24 12.78
CA ARG A 225 -3.23 -2.25 13.61
C ARG A 225 -3.02 -2.08 15.12
N ARG A 226 -1.88 -1.53 15.56
CA ARG A 226 -1.66 -1.21 16.98
C ARG A 226 -2.55 -0.06 17.45
N ILE A 227 -2.75 0.95 16.60
CA ILE A 227 -3.67 2.06 16.87
C ILE A 227 -5.13 1.56 16.98
N GLU A 228 -5.53 0.54 16.22
CA GLU A 228 -6.83 -0.14 16.37
C GLU A 228 -7.00 -0.78 17.77
N GLY A 229 -5.97 -1.46 18.29
CA GLY A 229 -6.03 -2.12 19.61
C GLY A 229 -6.16 -1.16 20.79
N GLU A 230 -5.48 0.00 20.72
CA GLU A 230 -5.55 1.02 21.78
C GLU A 230 -6.87 1.81 21.77
N GLN A 231 -7.54 1.95 20.61
CA GLN A 231 -8.83 2.62 20.50
C GLN A 231 -10.00 1.75 20.95
N VAL A 232 -9.92 0.42 20.79
CA VAL A 232 -10.92 -0.51 21.33
C VAL A 232 -10.81 -0.61 22.86
N SER A 233 -9.60 -0.58 23.41
CA SER A 233 -9.38 -0.66 24.86
C SER A 233 -9.76 0.63 25.63
N LYS A 234 -9.97 1.76 24.95
CA LYS A 234 -10.47 3.01 25.55
C LYS A 234 -12.00 3.14 25.54
N ASN A 235 -12.71 2.20 24.90
CA ASN A 235 -14.17 2.19 24.80
C ASN A 235 -14.83 1.05 25.59
N ILE A 236 -14.07 0.37 26.46
CA ILE A 236 -14.54 -0.53 27.53
C ILE A 236 -14.27 0.17 28.85
#